data_AF-A0A354M1E4-F1
#
_entry.id   AF-A0A354M1E4-F1
#
_cell.length_a   1.000
_cell.length_b   1.000
_cell.length_c   1.000
_cell.angle_alpha   90.00
_cell.angle_beta   90.00
_cell.angle_gamma   90.00
#
_symmetry.space_group_name_H-M   'P 1'
#
loop_
_entity.id
_entity.type
_entity.pdbx_description
1 polymer ?
#
loop_
_entity_poly.entity_id
_entity_poly.type
_entity_poly.pdbx_seq_one_letter_code
_entity_poly.pdbx_strand_id
1 'polypeptide(L)'
;MKKRNTFLAGLLTLMFSASAVAQDLVIPTNSESGVEIMKDGKFDPVTMNIGNCSESTQVYLGEVDFGENGDKYAAAGIVFANGWYVDGWAILHAGQDYESSLPFTQITIDETGGYQTVYTFADSMAYLKGPNHDGVFEGAQTQYYKPTGKQKVYLTFIGGSGNIWAVNFYENPIPADRFIQEGEHDYLYGLALRTPNMIPGYEEVSTRLLATESVPMVPTGEEAGAESPFFDTKLDGDSWGWTNDGFIADYGTVDFGNGDYDQVIAYVKRDKDININLYVEIYLDEISEDNLLSKIWTGLQMKNTTPLAANIKSVTGEHKIIAKWVGGGFNLQNIEFSKGNLWTESLKCGITVVDELPSDDAFHCTFVGCLEGQANPWYYEVLAKGQYESAGNIGYTKNGTVINFFDESGDGIDFGNGEYKSIVVNHASESSWLGPIDEANFAFYIDLDPDFLIMKETWDTDLASILEGHEPIARVRIQGTGSWGIKKHTAGEMLREVTGKHQLYMVYNILNSSTAGANVFDIYLDKKELSGVSQSTADVEGVEVYASNGKIMVNTVDPVKVTVYTLSGSAMSETVASSGANTYDAASGFYIVKVTDKNGAVGTYKVLVK
;
A
#
# COMPACT_ATOMS: atom_id res chain seq x y z
N MET A 1 -16.83 21.41 -5.02
CA MET A 1 -16.94 21.37 -3.54
C MET A 1 -17.68 20.11 -3.12
N LYS A 2 -16.97 18.99 -2.99
CA LYS A 2 -17.52 17.75 -2.42
C LYS A 2 -17.42 17.85 -0.90
N LYS A 3 -18.54 17.67 -0.21
CA LYS A 3 -18.60 17.59 1.25
C LYS A 3 -17.73 16.41 1.68
N ARG A 4 -16.60 16.68 2.35
CA ARG A 4 -15.90 15.67 3.13
C ARG A 4 -16.82 15.30 4.30
N ASN A 5 -17.40 14.11 4.24
CA ASN A 5 -18.12 13.55 5.37
C ASN A 5 -17.11 13.42 6.51
N THR A 6 -17.35 14.15 7.59
CA THR A 6 -16.66 14.02 8.87
C THR A 6 -17.00 12.64 9.43
N PHE A 7 -16.24 11.62 9.03
CA PHE A 7 -16.22 10.35 9.73
C PHE A 7 -15.53 10.62 11.07
N LEU A 8 -16.24 10.45 12.18
CA LEU A 8 -15.60 10.33 13.49
C LEU A 8 -14.64 9.14 13.37
N ALA A 9 -13.34 9.41 13.26
CA ALA A 9 -12.31 8.40 13.43
C ALA A 9 -12.45 7.87 14.87
N GLY A 10 -12.70 6.57 15.00
CA GLY A 10 -12.84 5.91 16.29
C GLY A 10 -11.54 6.00 17.06
N LEU A 11 -11.59 6.55 18.28
CA LEU A 11 -10.55 6.40 19.29
C LEU A 11 -10.22 4.91 19.43
N LEU A 12 -8.99 4.50 19.07
CA LEU A 12 -8.54 3.14 19.36
C LEU A 12 -8.25 3.05 20.86
N THR A 13 -9.23 2.52 21.60
CA THR A 13 -9.10 2.28 23.04
C THR A 13 -8.47 0.89 23.21
N LEU A 14 -7.18 0.82 23.54
CA LEU A 14 -6.50 -0.45 23.86
C LEU A 14 -7.17 -1.06 25.10
N MET A 15 -7.94 -2.13 24.95
CA MET A 15 -8.52 -2.84 26.10
C MET A 15 -7.44 -3.74 26.73
N PHE A 16 -6.95 -3.33 27.90
CA PHE A 16 -6.15 -4.18 28.78
C PHE A 16 -7.06 -5.08 29.62
N SER A 17 -6.76 -6.38 29.67
CA SER A 17 -7.32 -7.27 30.69
C SER A 17 -6.26 -7.63 31.74
N ALA A 18 -6.67 -7.51 33.01
CA ALA A 18 -6.02 -7.94 34.25
C ALA A 18 -5.01 -6.99 34.94
N SER A 19 -5.34 -5.71 35.04
CA SER A 19 -5.34 -4.89 36.28
C SER A 19 -5.69 -3.45 35.88
N ALA A 20 -6.46 -2.73 36.69
CA ALA A 20 -6.85 -1.35 36.39
C ALA A 20 -5.62 -0.43 36.51
N VAL A 21 -4.81 -0.39 35.45
CA VAL A 21 -3.72 0.57 35.27
C VAL A 21 -4.26 1.64 34.32
N ALA A 22 -4.10 2.89 34.74
CA ALA A 22 -4.44 4.13 34.01
C ALA A 22 -4.10 4.05 32.50
N GLN A 23 -4.99 4.57 31.63
CA GLN A 23 -4.88 4.38 30.18
C GLN A 23 -4.25 5.61 29.51
N ASP A 24 -3.02 5.46 29.03
CA ASP A 24 -2.35 6.51 28.26
C ASP A 24 -3.08 6.77 26.92
N LEU A 25 -3.23 8.04 26.55
CA LEU A 25 -3.81 8.44 25.28
C LEU A 25 -2.70 8.56 24.24
N VAL A 26 -2.83 7.82 23.14
CA VAL A 26 -1.94 7.90 21.98
C VAL A 26 -2.71 8.49 20.80
N ILE A 27 -2.18 9.54 20.19
CA ILE A 27 -2.71 10.18 18.98
C ILE A 27 -1.74 9.89 17.83
N PRO A 28 -2.03 8.89 16.98
CA PRO A 28 -1.25 8.66 15.76
C PRO A 28 -1.34 9.89 14.85
N THR A 29 -0.29 10.20 14.10
CA THR A 29 -0.26 11.34 13.18
C THR A 29 -0.25 10.88 11.73
N ASN A 30 -1.20 10.02 11.37
CA ASN A 30 -1.38 9.54 10.00
C ASN A 30 -2.62 10.19 9.36
N SER A 31 -2.79 10.03 8.04
CA SER A 31 -3.91 10.64 7.32
C SER A 31 -5.31 10.15 7.76
N GLU A 32 -5.37 9.07 8.52
CA GLU A 32 -6.61 8.43 8.98
C GLU A 32 -6.97 8.78 10.43
N SER A 33 -6.06 9.40 11.18
CA SER A 33 -6.23 9.66 12.62
C SER A 33 -7.06 10.92 12.92
N GLY A 34 -7.50 11.66 11.90
CA GLY A 34 -8.28 12.88 12.04
C GLY A 34 -7.45 14.11 12.42
N VAL A 35 -6.12 14.01 12.44
CA VAL A 35 -5.22 15.16 12.58
C VAL A 35 -5.22 16.00 11.31
N GLU A 36 -4.95 17.30 11.44
CA GLU A 36 -4.91 18.24 10.32
C GLU A 36 -3.58 19.00 10.30
N ILE A 37 -2.90 18.98 9.15
CA ILE A 37 -1.72 19.80 8.90
C ILE A 37 -2.21 21.20 8.55
N MET A 38 -2.08 22.15 9.47
CA MET A 38 -2.55 23.52 9.31
C MET A 38 -1.55 24.37 8.53
N LYS A 39 -0.25 24.08 8.69
CA LYS A 39 0.84 24.79 8.02
C LYS A 39 2.06 23.89 7.96
N ASP A 40 2.65 23.76 6.78
CA ASP A 40 3.91 23.02 6.50
C ASP A 40 3.90 21.54 6.93
N GLY A 41 4.75 20.72 6.32
CA GLY A 41 4.69 19.26 6.46
C GLY A 41 3.68 18.60 5.52
N LYS A 42 3.73 17.27 5.45
CA LYS A 42 2.92 16.47 4.52
C LYS A 42 2.64 15.10 5.11
N PHE A 43 1.42 14.59 4.93
CA PHE A 43 1.16 13.18 5.17
C PHE A 43 1.97 12.33 4.19
N ASP A 44 2.85 11.49 4.72
CA ASP A 44 3.57 10.51 3.94
C ASP A 44 2.69 9.25 3.79
N PRO A 45 2.20 8.94 2.57
CA PRO A 45 1.36 7.77 2.35
C PRO A 45 2.15 6.46 2.48
N VAL A 46 3.48 6.49 2.40
CA VAL A 46 4.33 5.30 2.50
C VAL A 46 4.57 4.94 3.96
N THR A 47 5.00 5.91 4.76
CA THR A 47 5.30 5.72 6.18
C THR A 47 4.12 6.04 7.10
N MET A 48 2.96 6.41 6.58
CA MET A 48 1.76 6.72 7.37
C MET A 48 2.06 7.66 8.55
N ASN A 49 2.79 8.75 8.31
CA ASN A 49 3.17 9.72 9.32
C ASN A 49 3.03 11.16 8.77
N ILE A 50 3.27 12.17 9.60
CA ILE A 50 3.48 13.53 9.09
C ILE A 50 4.98 13.71 8.90
N GLY A 51 5.40 13.80 7.64
CA GLY A 51 6.78 14.02 7.27
C GLY A 51 7.08 15.45 6.82
N ASN A 52 8.36 15.74 6.60
CA ASN A 52 8.86 17.04 6.16
C ASN A 52 8.46 18.19 7.12
N CYS A 53 8.50 17.91 8.43
CA CYS A 53 8.20 18.92 9.44
C CYS A 53 9.41 19.85 9.64
N SER A 54 9.14 21.10 10.02
CA SER A 54 10.12 22.14 10.34
C SER A 54 9.60 23.04 11.46
N GLU A 55 10.36 24.07 11.83
CA GLU A 55 9.91 25.14 12.75
C GLU A 55 8.62 25.87 12.29
N SER A 56 8.26 25.76 11.01
CA SER A 56 7.02 26.33 10.47
C SER A 56 5.81 25.40 10.59
N THR A 57 6.02 24.15 10.99
CA THR A 57 4.97 23.13 11.06
C THR A 57 3.96 23.41 12.17
N GLN A 58 2.68 23.32 11.83
CA GLN A 58 1.55 23.45 12.74
C GLN A 58 0.55 22.32 12.47
N VAL A 59 0.25 21.53 13.49
CA VAL A 59 -0.64 20.37 13.40
C VAL A 59 -1.76 20.51 14.42
N TYR A 60 -3.00 20.37 13.98
CA TYR A 60 -4.14 20.17 14.87
C TYR A 60 -4.29 18.68 15.18
N LEU A 61 -4.21 18.31 16.46
CA LEU A 61 -4.20 16.92 16.93
C LEU A 61 -5.59 16.38 17.29
N GLY A 62 -6.63 17.22 17.30
CA GLY A 62 -7.98 16.84 17.75
C GLY A 62 -8.36 17.43 19.11
N GLU A 63 -9.47 16.94 19.68
CA GLU A 63 -9.95 17.33 21.00
C GLU A 63 -9.46 16.34 22.07
N VAL A 64 -8.85 16.85 23.13
CA VAL A 64 -8.36 16.06 24.28
C VAL A 64 -9.09 16.52 25.54
N ASP A 65 -9.57 15.55 26.33
CA ASP A 65 -10.16 15.80 27.63
C ASP A 65 -9.09 15.74 28.73
N PHE A 66 -8.77 16.87 29.34
CA PHE A 66 -7.82 17.01 30.43
C PHE A 66 -8.46 16.80 31.81
N GLY A 67 -9.76 16.48 31.86
CA GLY A 67 -10.54 16.36 33.09
C GLY A 67 -10.92 17.71 33.69
N GLU A 68 -11.91 17.71 34.58
CA GLU A 68 -12.50 18.93 35.16
C GLU A 68 -11.47 19.91 35.74
N ASN A 69 -10.44 19.37 36.40
CA ASN A 69 -9.38 20.15 37.06
C ASN A 69 -8.06 20.20 36.27
N GLY A 70 -8.00 19.57 35.09
CA GLY A 70 -6.78 19.49 34.29
C GLY A 70 -5.74 18.48 34.78
N ASP A 71 -6.10 17.60 35.71
CA ASP A 71 -5.18 16.64 36.36
C ASP A 71 -5.18 15.25 35.72
N LYS A 72 -5.83 15.08 34.56
CA LYS A 72 -5.92 13.76 33.93
C LYS A 72 -4.56 13.24 33.47
N TYR A 73 -3.67 14.13 33.00
CA TYR A 73 -2.36 13.74 32.47
C TYR A 73 -1.24 14.46 33.19
N ALA A 74 -0.23 13.69 33.62
CA ALA A 74 0.94 14.19 34.32
C ALA A 74 2.13 14.45 33.38
N ALA A 75 2.17 13.82 32.21
CA ALA A 75 3.24 13.97 31.23
C ALA A 75 2.71 13.87 29.79
N ALA A 76 3.50 14.35 28.84
CA ALA A 76 3.26 14.20 27.42
C ALA A 76 4.52 13.68 26.72
N GLY A 77 4.34 13.06 25.55
CA GLY A 77 5.44 12.62 24.71
C GLY A 77 5.14 12.79 23.23
N ILE A 78 6.20 12.76 22.43
CA ILE A 78 6.15 12.75 20.98
C ILE A 78 7.00 11.60 20.48
N VAL A 79 6.43 10.79 19.58
CA VAL A 79 7.13 9.74 18.85
C VAL A 79 7.65 10.39 17.57
N PHE A 80 8.95 10.63 17.51
CA PHE A 80 9.55 11.54 16.55
C PHE A 80 10.91 11.02 16.03
N ALA A 81 11.15 11.25 14.74
CA ALA A 81 12.46 11.10 14.12
C ALA A 81 12.96 12.49 13.73
N ASN A 82 13.79 13.08 14.58
CA ASN A 82 14.42 14.39 14.34
C ASN A 82 15.68 14.19 13.50
N GLY A 83 15.76 14.78 12.31
CA GLY A 83 16.69 14.44 11.22
C GLY A 83 18.18 14.42 11.57
N TRP A 84 18.97 15.27 10.90
CA TRP A 84 20.42 15.34 11.11
C TRP A 84 20.84 16.72 11.57
N TYR A 85 21.79 16.77 12.50
CA TYR A 85 22.41 18.00 13.02
C TYR A 85 21.41 19.05 13.51
N VAL A 86 20.30 18.58 14.10
CA VAL A 86 19.20 19.44 14.54
C VAL A 86 18.63 18.92 15.85
N ASP A 87 18.55 19.82 16.82
CA ASP A 87 17.80 19.66 18.06
C ASP A 87 16.63 20.64 18.06
N GLY A 88 15.72 20.52 19.02
CA GLY A 88 14.62 21.45 19.16
C GLY A 88 13.66 21.12 20.28
N TRP A 89 12.45 21.65 20.14
CA TRP A 89 11.35 21.43 21.07
C TRP A 89 10.04 21.23 20.30
N ALA A 90 9.29 20.22 20.70
CA ALA A 90 7.88 20.09 20.35
C ALA A 90 7.05 20.83 21.40
N ILE A 91 6.17 21.74 20.97
CA ILE A 91 5.33 22.55 21.86
C ILE A 91 3.87 22.17 21.65
N LEU A 92 3.18 21.79 22.74
CA LEU A 92 1.76 21.52 22.71
C LEU A 92 0.96 22.70 23.26
N HIS A 93 -0.07 23.07 22.53
CA HIS A 93 -0.98 24.16 22.85
C HIS A 93 -2.40 23.65 23.02
N ALA A 94 -3.18 24.32 23.87
CA ALA A 94 -4.60 24.03 24.08
C ALA A 94 -5.43 25.32 23.92
N GLY A 95 -6.56 25.24 23.20
CA GLY A 95 -7.44 26.39 22.98
C GLY A 95 -8.66 26.09 22.11
N GLN A 96 -9.42 27.12 21.74
CA GLN A 96 -10.57 26.99 20.84
C GLN A 96 -10.15 26.95 19.35
N ASP A 97 -9.08 27.66 19.04
CA ASP A 97 -8.37 27.75 17.76
C ASP A 97 -6.87 27.91 18.04
N TYR A 98 -6.04 27.79 17.00
CA TYR A 98 -4.59 27.86 17.16
C TYR A 98 -4.14 29.25 17.62
N GLU A 99 -4.71 30.32 17.06
CA GLU A 99 -4.33 31.71 17.33
C GLU A 99 -4.58 32.14 18.78
N SER A 100 -5.64 31.60 19.41
CA SER A 100 -5.96 31.83 20.83
C SER A 100 -5.42 30.76 21.78
N SER A 101 -4.84 29.69 21.24
CA SER A 101 -4.32 28.59 22.05
C SER A 101 -3.11 29.02 22.88
N LEU A 102 -3.00 28.45 24.07
CA LEU A 102 -1.88 28.71 24.99
C LEU A 102 -1.01 27.46 25.11
N PRO A 103 0.32 27.61 25.13
CA PRO A 103 1.22 26.48 25.37
C PRO A 103 0.97 25.93 26.78
N PHE A 104 0.89 24.61 26.90
CA PHE A 104 0.76 23.93 28.19
C PHE A 104 1.94 23.01 28.50
N THR A 105 2.64 22.52 27.47
CA THR A 105 3.88 21.76 27.67
C THR A 105 4.84 21.92 26.50
N GLN A 106 6.11 21.63 26.78
CA GLN A 106 7.18 21.50 25.79
C GLN A 106 7.89 20.17 26.01
N ILE A 107 8.43 19.58 24.94
CA ILE A 107 9.20 18.33 24.98
C ILE A 107 10.48 18.58 24.19
N THR A 108 11.63 18.45 24.83
CA THR A 108 12.92 18.56 24.15
C THR A 108 13.13 17.37 23.21
N ILE A 109 13.64 17.64 22.01
CA ILE A 109 13.92 16.65 20.98
C ILE A 109 15.37 16.80 20.50
N ASP A 110 16.13 15.72 20.57
CA ASP A 110 17.52 15.66 20.10
C ASP A 110 17.59 15.08 18.69
N GLU A 111 18.70 15.28 18.00
CA GLU A 111 19.05 14.58 16.77
C GLU A 111 18.89 13.06 16.93
N THR A 112 18.18 12.43 15.99
CA THR A 112 17.98 10.97 15.96
C THR A 112 18.86 10.25 14.92
N GLY A 113 19.62 11.01 14.14
CA GLY A 113 20.54 10.47 13.14
C GLY A 113 19.86 9.95 11.88
N GLY A 114 18.61 10.33 11.63
CA GLY A 114 17.88 10.07 10.38
C GLY A 114 16.38 10.28 10.48
N TYR A 115 15.72 10.55 9.36
CA TYR A 115 14.28 10.85 9.30
C TYR A 115 13.35 9.65 9.57
N GLN A 116 13.90 8.44 9.76
CA GLN A 116 13.14 7.24 10.11
C GLN A 116 13.71 6.52 11.34
N THR A 117 14.66 7.14 12.04
CA THR A 117 15.19 6.64 13.32
C THR A 117 14.35 7.21 14.44
N VAL A 118 13.42 6.43 14.97
CA VAL A 118 12.36 6.96 15.84
C VAL A 118 12.66 6.73 17.30
N TYR A 119 12.42 7.76 18.11
CA TYR A 119 12.40 7.65 19.56
C TYR A 119 11.15 8.29 20.13
N THR A 120 10.78 7.88 21.35
CA THR A 120 9.76 8.60 22.12
C THR A 120 10.46 9.58 23.03
N PHE A 121 10.32 10.87 22.74
CA PHE A 121 10.71 11.94 23.65
C PHE A 121 9.54 12.25 24.56
N ALA A 122 9.78 12.46 25.83
CA ALA A 122 8.70 12.74 26.77
C ALA A 122 9.14 13.67 27.88
N ASP A 123 8.17 14.37 28.45
CA ASP A 123 8.43 15.18 29.62
C ASP A 123 7.17 15.34 30.49
N SER A 124 7.37 15.60 31.78
CA SER A 124 6.29 16.04 32.67
C SER A 124 5.71 17.35 32.16
N MET A 125 4.40 17.54 32.35
CA MET A 125 3.72 18.75 31.89
C MET A 125 4.43 20.02 32.40
N ALA A 126 4.81 20.91 31.49
CA ALA A 126 5.63 22.08 31.85
C ALA A 126 4.95 23.01 32.87
N TYR A 127 3.63 23.11 32.87
CA TYR A 127 2.87 23.87 33.89
C TYR A 127 3.05 23.34 35.32
N LEU A 128 3.51 22.08 35.50
CA LEU A 128 3.83 21.50 36.81
C LEU A 128 5.22 21.91 37.32
N LYS A 129 6.12 22.35 36.42
CA LYS A 129 7.53 22.61 36.74
C LYS A 129 7.85 24.08 37.08
N GLY A 130 6.92 25.00 36.79
CA GLY A 130 7.12 26.44 36.98
C GLY A 130 8.01 27.08 35.91
N PRO A 131 8.28 28.41 36.00
CA PRO A 131 8.83 29.21 34.90
C PRO A 131 10.32 28.98 34.60
N ASN A 132 11.08 28.35 35.49
CA ASN A 132 12.55 28.20 35.40
C ASN A 132 12.97 26.74 35.63
N HIS A 133 12.46 25.80 34.84
CA HIS A 133 12.86 24.41 34.90
C HIS A 133 13.91 24.06 33.84
N ASP A 134 14.67 23.00 34.07
CA ASP A 134 15.69 22.53 33.13
C ASP A 134 15.06 22.15 31.79
N GLY A 135 15.70 22.54 30.68
CA GLY A 135 15.22 22.27 29.32
C GLY A 135 14.34 23.35 28.68
N VAL A 136 14.01 24.44 29.40
CA VAL A 136 13.33 25.60 28.81
C VAL A 136 14.24 26.31 27.80
N PHE A 137 13.78 26.44 26.55
CA PHE A 137 14.51 27.17 25.52
C PHE A 137 14.69 28.66 25.90
N GLU A 138 15.89 29.21 25.74
CA GLU A 138 16.18 30.64 25.92
C GLU A 138 15.41 31.47 24.86
N GLY A 139 14.19 31.87 25.20
CA GLY A 139 13.27 32.58 24.31
C GLY A 139 11.85 32.01 24.26
N ALA A 140 11.60 30.84 24.86
CA ALA A 140 10.25 30.29 25.00
C ALA A 140 9.39 31.12 25.96
N GLN A 141 8.07 31.06 25.79
CA GLN A 141 7.15 31.64 26.77
C GLN A 141 7.39 30.97 28.13
N THR A 142 7.77 31.75 29.14
CA THR A 142 8.02 31.26 30.51
C THR A 142 6.75 30.94 31.29
N GLN A 143 5.57 31.04 30.65
CA GLN A 143 4.28 30.78 31.26
C GLN A 143 3.52 29.70 30.50
N TYR A 144 3.40 28.54 31.14
CA TYR A 144 2.59 27.42 30.68
C TYR A 144 1.21 27.45 31.35
N TYR A 145 0.18 27.23 30.54
CA TYR A 145 -1.20 27.17 31.02
C TYR A 145 -1.59 25.74 31.40
N LYS A 146 -2.43 25.57 32.43
CA LYS A 146 -3.01 24.27 32.80
C LYS A 146 -4.36 24.11 32.09
N PRO A 147 -4.47 23.29 31.03
CA PRO A 147 -5.74 23.07 30.34
C PRO A 147 -6.72 22.29 31.22
N THR A 148 -8.01 22.62 31.13
CA THR A 148 -9.08 21.91 31.84
C THR A 148 -10.22 21.54 30.90
N GLY A 149 -10.90 20.45 31.22
CA GLY A 149 -11.96 19.86 30.41
C GLY A 149 -11.48 19.49 29.00
N LYS A 150 -12.42 19.51 28.06
CA LYS A 150 -12.16 19.24 26.65
C LYS A 150 -11.58 20.48 25.96
N GLN A 151 -10.41 20.31 25.33
CA GLN A 151 -9.70 21.36 24.60
C GLN A 151 -9.25 20.85 23.24
N LYS A 152 -9.21 21.73 22.23
CA LYS A 152 -8.48 21.42 20.99
C LYS A 152 -7.00 21.55 21.25
N VAL A 153 -6.24 20.59 20.73
CA VAL A 153 -4.79 20.52 20.94
C VAL A 153 -4.06 20.75 19.62
N TYR A 154 -3.00 21.56 19.70
CA TYR A 154 -2.14 21.89 18.57
C TYR A 154 -0.68 21.56 18.89
N LEU A 155 0.08 21.17 17.88
CA LEU A 155 1.51 20.90 17.96
C LEU A 155 2.27 21.85 17.04
N THR A 156 3.33 22.45 17.59
CA THR A 156 4.29 23.28 16.85
C THR A 156 5.72 22.91 17.25
N PHE A 157 6.70 23.49 16.56
CA PHE A 157 8.12 23.25 16.81
C PHE A 157 8.89 24.55 16.99
N ILE A 158 9.89 24.50 17.87
CA ILE A 158 10.98 25.48 17.96
C ILE A 158 12.26 24.73 17.62
N GLY A 159 12.90 25.05 16.50
CA GLY A 159 13.93 24.17 15.94
C GLY A 159 13.34 22.81 15.53
N GLY A 160 14.19 21.81 15.31
CA GLY A 160 13.75 20.50 14.84
C GLY A 160 13.39 20.45 13.34
N SER A 161 13.66 19.31 12.73
CA SER A 161 13.28 19.01 11.35
C SER A 161 13.12 17.51 11.22
N GLY A 162 11.91 17.00 11.00
CA GLY A 162 11.66 15.58 11.24
C GLY A 162 10.29 15.05 10.83
N ASN A 163 10.02 13.82 11.27
CA ASN A 163 8.79 13.09 11.00
C ASN A 163 8.08 12.71 12.31
N ILE A 164 6.78 13.02 12.38
CA ILE A 164 5.91 12.81 13.55
C ILE A 164 5.10 11.54 13.35
N TRP A 165 5.23 10.60 14.27
CA TRP A 165 4.52 9.32 14.24
C TRP A 165 3.32 9.30 15.18
N ALA A 166 3.47 9.87 16.38
CA ALA A 166 2.40 10.00 17.35
C ALA A 166 2.68 11.06 18.41
N VAL A 167 1.64 11.47 19.12
CA VAL A 167 1.71 12.26 20.36
C VAL A 167 1.03 11.49 21.49
N ASN A 168 1.69 11.40 22.63
CA ASN A 168 1.25 10.60 23.77
C ASN A 168 0.92 11.50 24.97
N PHE A 169 -0.09 11.13 25.75
CA PHE A 169 -0.42 11.73 27.03
C PHE A 169 -0.46 10.63 28.09
N TYR A 170 0.31 10.82 29.16
CA TYR A 170 0.48 9.85 30.22
C TYR A 170 -0.32 10.27 31.45
N GLU A 171 -1.17 9.39 31.95
CA GLU A 171 -1.98 9.69 33.15
C GLU A 171 -1.12 9.78 34.41
N ASN A 172 0.01 9.07 34.45
CA ASN A 172 0.95 9.07 35.58
C ASN A 172 2.28 9.76 35.22
N PRO A 173 3.01 10.29 36.22
CA PRO A 173 4.37 10.78 36.00
C PRO A 173 5.26 9.67 35.48
N ILE A 174 6.13 10.00 34.51
CA ILE A 174 7.10 9.05 33.97
C ILE A 174 8.26 8.93 34.97
N PRO A 175 8.55 7.73 35.50
CA PRO A 175 9.68 7.51 36.40
C PRO A 175 11.02 7.85 35.72
N ALA A 176 11.99 8.38 36.48
CA ALA A 176 13.29 8.82 35.95
C ALA A 176 14.11 7.66 35.32
N ASP A 177 13.95 6.44 35.83
CA ASP A 177 14.58 5.23 35.29
C ASP A 177 14.01 4.78 33.94
N ARG A 178 12.89 5.36 33.49
CA ARG A 178 12.36 5.16 32.14
C ARG A 178 13.08 5.98 31.07
N PHE A 179 13.88 6.96 31.46
CA PHE A 179 14.69 7.74 30.52
C PHE A 179 16.05 7.08 30.29
N ILE A 180 16.56 7.24 29.06
CA ILE A 180 17.92 6.84 28.70
C ILE A 180 18.91 7.61 29.57
N GLN A 181 19.85 6.91 30.21
CA GLN A 181 20.84 7.51 31.09
C GLN A 181 22.16 7.77 30.35
N GLU A 182 23.01 8.61 30.94
CA GLU A 182 24.34 8.91 30.40
C GLU A 182 25.13 7.60 30.18
N GLY A 183 25.65 7.42 28.96
CA GLY A 183 26.42 6.22 28.58
C GLY A 183 25.59 5.02 28.09
N GLU A 184 24.26 5.08 28.12
CA GLU A 184 23.39 4.02 27.56
C GLU A 184 23.08 4.22 26.07
N HIS A 185 23.26 5.43 25.56
CA HIS A 185 23.13 5.78 24.15
C HIS A 185 24.15 6.85 23.78
N ASP A 186 24.61 6.83 22.53
CA ASP A 186 25.71 7.69 22.08
C ASP A 186 25.39 9.20 22.12
N TYR A 187 24.10 9.57 22.03
CA TYR A 187 23.70 10.98 21.88
C TYR A 187 22.29 11.37 22.40
N LEU A 188 21.51 10.49 23.04
CA LEU A 188 20.08 10.76 23.42
C LEU A 188 19.83 10.81 24.94
N TYR A 189 20.85 11.10 25.74
CA TYR A 189 20.77 10.93 27.20
C TYR A 189 19.77 11.93 27.83
N GLY A 190 18.95 11.43 28.77
CA GLY A 190 18.08 12.25 29.64
C GLY A 190 16.78 12.78 29.03
N LEU A 191 16.53 12.56 27.73
CA LEU A 191 15.39 13.16 27.01
C LEU A 191 14.48 12.13 26.33
N ALA A 192 15.05 11.05 25.81
CA ALA A 192 14.30 9.96 25.20
C ALA A 192 13.97 8.86 26.22
N LEU A 193 12.81 8.22 26.04
CA LEU A 193 12.44 7.03 26.80
C LEU A 193 13.26 5.82 26.34
N ARG A 194 13.64 4.99 27.30
CA ARG A 194 14.17 3.65 27.09
C ARG A 194 13.18 2.84 26.26
N THR A 195 13.69 2.11 25.27
CA THR A 195 12.93 1.01 24.67
C THR A 195 12.73 -0.08 25.73
N PRO A 196 11.67 -0.91 25.64
CA PRO A 196 11.38 -1.94 26.63
C PRO A 196 12.58 -2.83 26.97
N ASN A 197 13.40 -3.22 25.99
CA ASN A 197 14.60 -4.04 26.21
C ASN A 197 15.75 -3.37 26.97
N MET A 198 15.66 -2.07 27.27
CA MET A 198 16.61 -1.35 28.12
C MET A 198 16.10 -1.23 29.56
N ILE A 199 14.88 -1.69 29.85
CA ILE A 199 14.28 -1.63 31.18
C ILE A 199 14.75 -2.87 31.98
N PRO A 200 15.29 -2.71 33.20
CA PRO A 200 15.67 -3.83 34.04
C PRO A 200 14.51 -4.81 34.28
N GLY A 201 14.77 -6.12 34.17
CA GLY A 201 13.76 -7.17 34.35
C GLY A 201 12.95 -7.49 33.08
N TYR A 202 13.18 -6.79 31.97
CA TYR A 202 12.53 -7.10 30.69
C TYR A 202 12.87 -8.52 30.19
N GLU A 203 14.05 -9.03 30.53
CA GLU A 203 14.49 -10.40 30.25
C GLU A 203 13.61 -11.47 30.92
N GLU A 204 12.85 -11.13 31.96
CA GLU A 204 11.93 -12.05 32.64
C GLU A 204 10.60 -12.23 31.87
N VAL A 205 10.27 -11.27 31.00
CA VAL A 205 9.02 -11.21 30.24
C VAL A 205 9.24 -11.27 28.73
N SER A 206 10.45 -11.62 28.30
CA SER A 206 10.79 -11.74 26.89
C SER A 206 11.64 -12.97 26.59
N THR A 207 11.64 -13.40 25.34
CA THR A 207 12.48 -14.49 24.86
C THR A 207 13.05 -14.09 23.51
N ARG A 208 14.37 -14.01 23.44
CA ARG A 208 15.11 -13.53 22.27
C ARG A 208 15.87 -14.67 21.61
N LEU A 209 15.67 -14.81 20.31
CA LEU A 209 16.39 -15.71 19.42
C LEU A 209 17.41 -14.91 18.61
N LEU A 210 18.67 -15.35 18.64
CA LEU A 210 19.79 -14.66 18.02
C LEU A 210 20.07 -15.19 16.61
N ALA A 211 20.39 -14.32 15.65
CA ALA A 211 20.81 -14.76 14.32
C ALA A 211 22.08 -15.61 14.37
N THR A 212 22.98 -15.36 15.32
CA THR A 212 24.21 -16.15 15.50
C THR A 212 23.98 -17.60 15.93
N GLU A 213 22.78 -17.92 16.42
CA GLU A 213 22.37 -19.27 16.83
C GLU A 213 21.42 -19.93 15.80
N SER A 214 21.02 -19.15 14.79
CA SER A 214 20.11 -19.61 13.74
C SER A 214 20.85 -20.36 12.62
N VAL A 215 20.10 -21.14 11.84
CA VAL A 215 20.65 -21.96 10.75
C VAL A 215 19.93 -21.60 9.43
N PRO A 216 20.65 -21.36 8.32
CA PRO A 216 20.01 -21.11 7.04
C PRO A 216 19.28 -22.39 6.59
N MET A 217 18.05 -22.24 6.09
CA MET A 217 17.25 -23.36 5.57
C MET A 217 17.43 -23.57 4.06
N VAL A 218 18.21 -22.69 3.42
CA VAL A 218 18.63 -22.77 2.02
C VAL A 218 20.16 -22.74 1.96
N PRO A 219 20.79 -23.41 0.98
CA PRO A 219 22.25 -23.34 0.83
C PRO A 219 22.75 -21.90 0.67
N THR A 220 23.86 -21.59 1.33
CA THR A 220 24.58 -20.30 1.23
C THR A 220 26.06 -20.52 0.92
N GLY A 221 26.78 -19.50 0.47
CA GLY A 221 28.22 -19.62 0.18
C GLY A 221 28.53 -20.67 -0.88
N GLU A 222 29.65 -21.39 -0.69
CA GLU A 222 30.10 -22.42 -1.66
C GLU A 222 29.06 -23.53 -1.89
N GLU A 223 28.27 -23.90 -0.89
CA GLU A 223 27.23 -24.92 -1.03
C GLU A 223 26.10 -24.48 -1.97
N ALA A 224 25.81 -23.18 -2.02
CA ALA A 224 24.83 -22.61 -2.92
C ALA A 224 25.29 -22.61 -4.38
N GLY A 225 26.60 -22.58 -4.61
CA GLY A 225 27.22 -22.33 -5.91
C GLY A 225 27.19 -20.84 -6.30
N ALA A 226 28.18 -20.42 -7.10
CA ALA A 226 28.42 -19.01 -7.43
C ALA A 226 27.27 -18.30 -8.17
N GLU A 227 26.39 -19.05 -8.83
CA GLU A 227 25.24 -18.52 -9.57
C GLU A 227 23.98 -18.38 -8.68
N SER A 228 24.01 -18.89 -7.45
CA SER A 228 22.87 -18.78 -6.53
C SER A 228 22.72 -17.36 -6.02
N PRO A 229 21.47 -16.83 -5.93
CA PRO A 229 21.23 -15.54 -5.30
C PRO A 229 21.64 -15.50 -3.82
N PHE A 230 21.84 -16.66 -3.18
CA PHE A 230 22.23 -16.73 -1.76
C PHE A 230 23.72 -17.01 -1.56
N PHE A 231 24.54 -16.93 -2.61
CA PHE A 231 25.99 -17.16 -2.51
C PHE A 231 26.65 -16.21 -1.49
N ASP A 232 26.33 -14.91 -1.55
CA ASP A 232 26.93 -13.91 -0.67
C ASP A 232 26.26 -13.81 0.71
N THR A 233 25.10 -14.45 0.90
CA THR A 233 24.33 -14.41 2.15
C THR A 233 25.10 -15.09 3.28
N LYS A 234 25.29 -14.38 4.40
CA LYS A 234 26.07 -14.82 5.55
C LYS A 234 25.70 -14.04 6.81
N LEU A 235 26.15 -14.55 7.96
CA LEU A 235 26.22 -13.73 9.18
C LEU A 235 27.27 -12.65 9.00
N ASP A 236 26.85 -11.39 9.09
CA ASP A 236 27.67 -10.19 9.03
C ASP A 236 27.65 -9.51 10.41
N GLY A 237 28.65 -9.83 11.23
CA GLY A 237 28.61 -9.55 12.66
C GLY A 237 27.62 -10.48 13.37
N ASP A 238 26.61 -9.89 13.99
CA ASP A 238 25.57 -10.58 14.77
C ASP A 238 24.23 -10.69 14.04
N SER A 239 24.20 -10.39 12.74
CA SER A 239 22.98 -10.34 11.92
C SER A 239 23.14 -11.14 10.64
N TRP A 240 22.06 -11.73 10.13
CA TRP A 240 22.04 -12.17 8.73
C TRP A 240 22.07 -10.95 7.83
N GLY A 241 23.07 -10.87 6.95
CA GLY A 241 23.26 -9.79 5.99
C GLY A 241 23.46 -10.32 4.57
N TRP A 242 23.55 -9.40 3.60
CA TRP A 242 23.71 -9.75 2.18
C TRP A 242 22.61 -10.72 1.68
N THR A 243 21.41 -10.56 2.22
CA THR A 243 20.26 -11.42 1.95
C THR A 243 19.54 -11.00 0.67
N ASN A 244 18.95 -11.97 -0.01
CA ASN A 244 18.09 -11.75 -1.18
C ASN A 244 16.66 -12.24 -0.89
N ASP A 245 15.73 -11.88 -1.79
CA ASP A 245 14.34 -12.34 -1.73
C ASP A 245 14.28 -13.87 -1.63
N GLY A 246 13.46 -14.38 -0.71
CA GLY A 246 13.28 -15.81 -0.49
C GLY A 246 14.36 -16.48 0.36
N PHE A 247 15.32 -15.73 0.96
CA PHE A 247 16.21 -16.31 1.97
C PHE A 247 15.41 -16.72 3.22
N ILE A 248 15.76 -17.86 3.82
CA ILE A 248 15.03 -18.45 4.96
C ILE A 248 16.03 -18.93 6.01
N ALA A 249 15.75 -18.65 7.28
CA ALA A 249 16.53 -19.12 8.42
C ALA A 249 15.64 -19.64 9.55
N ASP A 250 16.08 -20.74 10.16
CA ASP A 250 15.52 -21.32 11.39
C ASP A 250 16.19 -20.64 12.59
N TYR A 251 15.43 -19.83 13.33
CA TYR A 251 15.90 -19.10 14.51
C TYR A 251 15.84 -19.92 15.81
N GLY A 252 15.36 -21.17 15.75
CA GLY A 252 15.24 -22.06 16.90
C GLY A 252 13.79 -22.22 17.36
N THR A 253 13.58 -22.45 18.64
CA THR A 253 12.30 -22.90 19.19
C THR A 253 11.88 -22.06 20.39
N VAL A 254 10.59 -21.76 20.48
CA VAL A 254 9.98 -21.01 21.58
C VAL A 254 8.80 -21.79 22.14
N ASP A 255 8.75 -21.91 23.46
CA ASP A 255 7.57 -22.42 24.16
C ASP A 255 6.63 -21.25 24.50
N PHE A 256 5.52 -21.15 23.77
CA PHE A 256 4.50 -20.13 23.97
C PHE A 256 3.58 -20.42 25.16
N GLY A 257 3.77 -21.54 25.85
CA GLY A 257 2.96 -21.92 27.01
C GLY A 257 1.47 -21.97 26.65
N ASN A 258 0.66 -21.19 27.35
CA ASN A 258 -0.79 -21.10 27.13
C ASN A 258 -1.21 -19.82 26.39
N GLY A 259 -0.35 -19.27 25.51
CA GLY A 259 -0.60 -17.98 24.88
C GLY A 259 0.06 -16.84 25.62
N ASP A 260 1.27 -17.07 26.13
CA ASP A 260 1.96 -16.16 27.06
C ASP A 260 2.51 -14.89 26.37
N TYR A 261 2.71 -14.92 25.05
CA TYR A 261 3.32 -13.83 24.30
C TYR A 261 2.28 -13.08 23.46
N ASP A 262 2.35 -11.75 23.48
CA ASP A 262 1.41 -10.86 22.79
C ASP A 262 2.06 -10.16 21.59
N GLN A 263 3.40 -10.08 21.56
CA GLN A 263 4.15 -9.38 20.51
C GLN A 263 5.36 -10.17 20.03
N VAL A 264 5.69 -9.96 18.75
CA VAL A 264 6.97 -10.34 18.15
C VAL A 264 7.72 -9.08 17.71
N ILE A 265 9.04 -9.06 17.90
CA ILE A 265 9.92 -7.93 17.62
C ILE A 265 11.06 -8.40 16.72
N ALA A 266 11.18 -7.80 15.54
CA ALA A 266 12.30 -8.00 14.63
C ALA A 266 13.33 -6.88 14.81
N TYR A 267 14.59 -7.23 15.09
CA TYR A 267 15.68 -6.27 15.21
C TYR A 267 16.36 -6.07 13.87
N VAL A 268 16.05 -4.96 13.20
CA VAL A 268 16.37 -4.77 11.78
C VAL A 268 17.32 -3.59 11.58
N LYS A 269 18.27 -3.73 10.66
CA LYS A 269 19.14 -2.64 10.20
C LYS A 269 19.12 -2.54 8.68
N ARG A 270 18.96 -1.32 8.16
CA ARG A 270 18.95 -1.03 6.72
C ARG A 270 19.28 0.43 6.44
N ASP A 271 20.49 0.70 5.95
CA ASP A 271 20.94 2.05 5.60
C ASP A 271 20.75 2.35 4.10
N LYS A 272 19.48 2.41 3.66
CA LYS A 272 19.07 2.70 2.27
C LYS A 272 17.73 3.44 2.24
N ASP A 273 17.40 4.05 1.09
CA ASP A 273 16.12 4.72 0.87
C ASP A 273 14.92 3.79 1.07
N ILE A 274 13.78 4.37 1.47
CA ILE A 274 12.56 3.62 1.81
C ILE A 274 12.14 2.69 0.67
N ASN A 275 11.80 1.45 1.00
CA ASN A 275 11.34 0.45 0.03
C ASN A 275 10.07 -0.26 0.50
N ILE A 276 8.98 -0.12 -0.25
CA ILE A 276 7.66 -0.63 0.12
C ILE A 276 7.52 -2.15 0.07
N ASN A 277 8.45 -2.85 -0.58
CA ASN A 277 8.35 -4.29 -0.86
C ASN A 277 9.15 -5.16 0.12
N LEU A 278 9.86 -4.55 1.09
CA LEU A 278 10.73 -5.30 1.98
C LEU A 278 10.01 -5.68 3.27
N TYR A 279 9.90 -6.96 3.52
CA TYR A 279 9.31 -7.50 4.75
C TYR A 279 10.16 -8.64 5.29
N VAL A 280 10.10 -8.83 6.61
CA VAL A 280 10.37 -10.13 7.21
C VAL A 280 9.04 -10.79 7.52
N GLU A 281 8.88 -12.02 7.04
CA GLU A 281 7.76 -12.88 7.39
C GLU A 281 8.26 -13.90 8.43
N ILE A 282 7.53 -14.00 9.54
CA ILE A 282 7.86 -14.89 10.65
C ILE A 282 6.81 -16.00 10.70
N TYR A 283 7.26 -17.24 10.62
CA TYR A 283 6.44 -18.45 10.54
C TYR A 283 6.69 -19.36 11.74
N LEU A 284 5.66 -20.15 12.09
CA LEU A 284 5.75 -21.26 13.03
C LEU A 284 5.99 -22.57 12.27
N ASP A 285 6.96 -23.37 12.69
CA ASP A 285 7.23 -24.75 12.22
C ASP A 285 7.61 -24.96 10.75
N GLU A 286 6.85 -24.43 9.78
CA GLU A 286 7.09 -24.50 8.35
C GLU A 286 6.53 -23.26 7.61
N ILE A 287 7.01 -23.03 6.37
CA ILE A 287 6.54 -21.94 5.52
C ILE A 287 5.19 -22.31 4.88
N SER A 288 4.10 -21.83 5.48
CA SER A 288 2.74 -21.93 4.96
C SER A 288 1.91 -20.74 5.44
N GLU A 289 0.80 -20.44 4.75
CA GLU A 289 -0.09 -19.34 5.16
C GLU A 289 -0.68 -19.55 6.56
N ASP A 290 -1.03 -20.80 6.92
CA ASP A 290 -1.59 -21.14 8.23
C ASP A 290 -0.60 -20.85 9.38
N ASN A 291 0.68 -21.01 9.08
CA ASN A 291 1.79 -20.83 10.01
C ASN A 291 2.39 -19.43 10.01
N LEU A 292 1.96 -18.54 9.13
CA LEU A 292 2.39 -17.15 9.15
C LEU A 292 1.92 -16.50 10.46
N LEU A 293 2.89 -16.16 11.31
CA LEU A 293 2.64 -15.51 12.59
C LEU A 293 2.56 -14.00 12.45
N SER A 294 3.50 -13.42 11.71
CA SER A 294 3.58 -11.98 11.50
C SER A 294 4.34 -11.61 10.23
N LYS A 295 3.99 -10.44 9.68
CA LYS A 295 4.66 -9.82 8.54
C LYS A 295 5.04 -8.38 8.93
N ILE A 296 6.33 -8.14 9.09
CA ILE A 296 6.85 -6.87 9.59
C ILE A 296 7.54 -6.13 8.44
N TRP A 297 7.14 -4.88 8.19
CA TRP A 297 7.72 -4.06 7.13
C TRP A 297 9.12 -3.59 7.52
N THR A 298 10.13 -4.01 6.76
CA THR A 298 11.56 -3.71 7.01
C THR A 298 12.13 -2.67 6.05
N GLY A 299 11.23 -2.07 5.26
CA GLY A 299 11.55 -1.11 4.22
C GLY A 299 11.96 0.28 4.68
N LEU A 300 11.98 0.55 5.97
CA LEU A 300 12.39 1.85 6.53
C LEU A 300 13.90 2.07 6.41
N GLN A 301 14.32 3.35 6.46
CA GLN A 301 15.73 3.71 6.56
C GLN A 301 16.17 3.66 8.03
N MET A 302 16.78 2.56 8.43
CA MET A 302 17.20 2.29 9.81
C MET A 302 18.72 2.15 9.87
N LYS A 303 19.41 3.24 10.16
CA LYS A 303 20.88 3.25 10.23
C LYS A 303 21.42 2.37 11.37
N ASN A 304 20.71 2.41 12.50
CA ASN A 304 20.96 1.56 13.66
C ASN A 304 20.01 0.37 13.67
N THR A 305 20.40 -0.69 14.39
CA THR A 305 19.50 -1.81 14.65
C THR A 305 18.29 -1.30 15.41
N THR A 306 17.14 -1.38 14.76
CA THR A 306 15.88 -0.82 15.23
C THR A 306 14.90 -1.97 15.51
N PRO A 307 14.33 -2.04 16.72
CA PRO A 307 13.30 -3.02 17.05
C PRO A 307 11.98 -2.63 16.36
N LEU A 308 11.44 -3.55 15.56
CA LEU A 308 10.16 -3.41 14.90
C LEU A 308 9.17 -4.43 15.48
N ALA A 309 8.21 -3.96 16.27
CA ALA A 309 7.23 -4.78 16.96
C ALA A 309 5.92 -4.92 16.17
N ALA A 310 5.34 -6.12 16.23
CA ALA A 310 4.00 -6.42 15.74
C ALA A 310 3.24 -7.26 16.78
N ASN A 311 1.95 -6.95 16.95
CA ASN A 311 1.08 -7.78 17.78
C ASN A 311 0.81 -9.12 17.09
N ILE A 312 0.74 -10.19 17.85
CA ILE A 312 0.51 -11.55 17.33
C ILE A 312 -0.80 -12.14 17.85
N LYS A 313 -1.34 -13.11 17.10
CA LYS A 313 -2.42 -13.97 17.58
C LYS A 313 -1.91 -14.84 18.74
N SER A 314 -2.80 -15.27 19.63
CA SER A 314 -2.45 -16.21 20.70
C SER A 314 -1.97 -17.53 20.09
N VAL A 315 -0.79 -17.99 20.53
CA VAL A 315 -0.13 -19.24 20.12
C VAL A 315 0.15 -20.05 21.38
N THR A 316 -0.02 -21.38 21.36
CA THR A 316 0.17 -22.23 22.54
C THR A 316 1.12 -23.37 22.23
N GLY A 317 1.94 -23.76 23.20
CA GLY A 317 2.89 -24.87 23.06
C GLY A 317 4.22 -24.46 22.41
N GLU A 318 5.03 -25.47 22.11
CA GLU A 318 6.38 -25.31 21.60
C GLU A 318 6.41 -25.31 20.07
N HIS A 319 6.99 -24.26 19.48
CA HIS A 319 7.06 -24.09 18.03
C HIS A 319 8.43 -23.64 17.57
N LYS A 320 8.83 -24.10 16.39
CA LYS A 320 10.00 -23.57 15.68
C LYS A 320 9.67 -22.20 15.09
N ILE A 321 10.64 -21.28 15.12
CA ILE A 321 10.51 -19.93 14.58
C ILE A 321 11.35 -19.82 13.31
N ILE A 322 10.68 -19.55 12.19
CA ILE A 322 11.33 -19.41 10.89
C ILE A 322 11.18 -17.98 10.39
N ALA A 323 12.27 -17.37 9.96
CA ALA A 323 12.28 -16.06 9.32
C ALA A 323 12.47 -16.20 7.82
N LYS A 324 11.67 -15.50 7.03
CA LYS A 324 11.78 -15.40 5.57
C LYS A 324 11.91 -13.94 5.14
N TRP A 325 12.89 -13.67 4.29
CA TRP A 325 13.10 -12.36 3.69
C TRP A 325 12.23 -12.21 2.45
N VAL A 326 11.47 -11.12 2.38
CA VAL A 326 10.76 -10.67 1.18
C VAL A 326 11.48 -9.45 0.60
N GLY A 327 11.84 -9.51 -0.67
CA GLY A 327 12.66 -8.56 -1.43
C GLY A 327 14.17 -8.61 -1.13
N GLY A 328 14.58 -8.88 0.12
CA GLY A 328 15.99 -8.95 0.55
C GLY A 328 16.63 -7.59 0.89
N GLY A 329 17.94 -7.57 1.18
CA GLY A 329 18.72 -6.34 1.32
C GLY A 329 18.56 -5.59 2.65
N PHE A 330 18.17 -6.28 3.72
CA PHE A 330 18.16 -5.78 5.10
C PHE A 330 18.77 -6.79 6.05
N ASN A 331 19.38 -6.30 7.13
CA ASN A 331 19.98 -7.14 8.16
C ASN A 331 18.96 -7.46 9.25
N LEU A 332 18.84 -8.73 9.65
CA LEU A 332 18.02 -9.17 10.78
C LEU A 332 18.93 -9.75 11.87
N GLN A 333 18.95 -9.10 13.02
CA GLN A 333 19.80 -9.47 14.15
C GLN A 333 19.11 -10.49 15.04
N ASN A 334 17.90 -10.19 15.51
CA ASN A 334 17.17 -11.01 16.46
C ASN A 334 15.68 -11.06 16.10
N ILE A 335 15.04 -12.15 16.53
CA ILE A 335 13.59 -12.25 16.70
C ILE A 335 13.33 -12.41 18.17
N GLU A 336 12.47 -11.55 18.73
CA GLU A 336 12.11 -11.59 20.14
C GLU A 336 10.61 -11.69 20.30
N PHE A 337 10.17 -12.41 21.34
CA PHE A 337 8.79 -12.49 21.76
C PHE A 337 8.64 -11.84 23.12
N SER A 338 7.62 -11.01 23.30
CA SER A 338 7.36 -10.28 24.56
C SER A 338 5.99 -10.63 25.12
N LYS A 339 5.92 -10.81 26.44
CA LYS A 339 4.67 -10.98 27.19
C LYS A 339 4.08 -9.61 27.49
N GLY A 340 2.81 -9.39 27.16
CA GLY A 340 2.18 -8.08 27.16
C GLY A 340 2.52 -7.24 25.94
N ASN A 341 1.68 -6.23 25.66
CA ASN A 341 1.91 -5.25 24.60
C ASN A 341 2.85 -4.13 25.08
N LEU A 342 4.10 -4.49 25.39
CA LEU A 342 5.09 -3.56 25.96
C LEU A 342 5.71 -2.62 24.90
N TRP A 343 5.70 -3.02 23.64
CA TRP A 343 6.20 -2.23 22.52
C TRP A 343 5.07 -1.49 21.82
N THR A 344 5.38 -0.28 21.32
CA THR A 344 4.52 0.38 20.35
C THR A 344 4.58 -0.38 19.03
N GLU A 345 3.42 -0.71 18.46
CA GLU A 345 3.35 -1.38 17.15
C GLU A 345 4.05 -0.51 16.10
N SER A 346 4.90 -1.14 15.29
CA SER A 346 5.64 -0.44 14.24
C SER A 346 4.72 0.00 13.11
N LEU A 347 5.20 0.98 12.33
CA LEU A 347 4.48 1.41 11.14
C LEU A 347 4.23 0.25 10.20
N LYS A 348 3.03 0.25 9.64
CA LYS A 348 2.67 -0.57 8.50
C LYS A 348 2.99 0.25 7.24
N CYS A 349 3.44 -0.42 6.19
CA CYS A 349 3.55 0.26 4.91
C CYS A 349 2.16 0.72 4.48
N GLY A 350 1.96 2.02 4.30
CA GLY A 350 0.67 2.55 3.86
C GLY A 350 0.39 2.24 2.38
N ILE A 351 1.37 1.72 1.65
CA ILE A 351 1.23 1.33 0.26
C ILE A 351 1.19 -0.18 0.13
N THR A 352 0.11 -0.68 -0.46
CA THR A 352 0.05 -2.03 -1.00
C THR A 352 0.30 -1.97 -2.51
N VAL A 353 1.30 -2.72 -2.98
CA VAL A 353 1.53 -2.91 -4.41
C VAL A 353 0.47 -3.85 -4.96
N VAL A 354 -0.14 -3.45 -6.07
CA VAL A 354 -1.18 -4.23 -6.75
C VAL A 354 -0.54 -5.09 -7.83
N ASP A 355 -1.03 -6.31 -8.03
CA ASP A 355 -0.65 -7.17 -9.16
C ASP A 355 -1.90 -7.90 -9.66
N GLU A 356 -2.77 -7.14 -10.31
CA GLU A 356 -4.04 -7.62 -10.85
C GLU A 356 -3.79 -8.27 -12.21
N LEU A 357 -3.51 -9.57 -12.19
CA LEU A 357 -3.31 -10.33 -13.42
C LEU A 357 -4.56 -10.26 -14.31
N PRO A 358 -4.38 -10.14 -15.64
CA PRO A 358 -5.48 -10.20 -16.59
C PRO A 358 -6.12 -11.60 -16.59
N SER A 359 -7.33 -11.69 -17.14
CA SER A 359 -8.02 -12.97 -17.35
C SER A 359 -7.25 -13.85 -18.35
N ASP A 360 -7.31 -15.18 -18.23
CA ASP A 360 -6.61 -16.10 -19.14
C ASP A 360 -6.98 -15.91 -20.62
N ASP A 361 -8.19 -15.43 -20.90
CA ASP A 361 -8.73 -15.14 -22.23
C ASP A 361 -8.64 -13.67 -22.64
N ALA A 362 -7.94 -12.84 -21.86
CA ALA A 362 -7.78 -11.42 -22.15
C ALA A 362 -7.08 -11.23 -23.51
N PHE A 363 -7.66 -10.36 -24.34
CA PHE A 363 -7.01 -9.96 -25.56
C PHE A 363 -5.83 -9.06 -25.22
N HIS A 364 -4.62 -9.34 -25.70
CA HIS A 364 -3.45 -8.57 -25.27
C HIS A 364 -2.51 -8.20 -26.40
N CYS A 365 -1.78 -7.12 -26.15
CA CYS A 365 -0.73 -6.58 -26.97
C CYS A 365 0.59 -6.66 -26.20
N THR A 366 1.54 -7.45 -26.72
CA THR A 366 2.87 -7.65 -26.13
C THR A 366 3.94 -6.90 -26.90
N PHE A 367 4.84 -6.24 -26.16
CA PHE A 367 5.96 -5.47 -26.71
C PHE A 367 7.30 -6.24 -26.69
N VAL A 368 7.34 -7.43 -26.08
CA VAL A 368 8.57 -8.25 -26.02
C VAL A 368 8.87 -8.87 -27.39
N GLY A 369 10.10 -8.67 -27.89
CA GLY A 369 10.56 -9.22 -29.19
C GLY A 369 10.04 -8.46 -30.42
N CYS A 370 9.43 -7.30 -30.20
CA CYS A 370 8.69 -6.49 -31.16
C CYS A 370 9.56 -5.29 -31.59
N LEU A 371 9.90 -5.18 -32.88
CA LEU A 371 10.77 -4.12 -33.42
C LEU A 371 9.99 -2.82 -33.62
N GLU A 372 10.67 -1.66 -33.58
CA GLU A 372 10.13 -0.29 -33.74
C GLU A 372 8.72 -0.21 -34.40
N GLY A 373 7.69 -0.09 -33.56
CA GLY A 373 6.31 0.16 -33.98
C GLY A 373 5.47 -1.07 -34.34
N GLN A 374 5.99 -2.28 -34.18
CA GLN A 374 5.25 -3.53 -34.38
C GLN A 374 5.12 -4.23 -33.04
N ALA A 375 3.93 -4.33 -32.47
CA ALA A 375 3.65 -5.20 -31.33
C ALA A 375 2.89 -6.47 -31.82
N ASN A 376 2.55 -7.39 -30.92
CA ASN A 376 1.73 -8.55 -31.27
C ASN A 376 0.40 -8.49 -30.51
N PRO A 377 -0.78 -8.41 -31.18
CA PRO A 377 -1.01 -8.39 -32.63
C PRO A 377 -1.16 -6.98 -33.24
N TRP A 378 -0.99 -5.92 -32.45
CA TRP A 378 -1.19 -4.53 -32.89
C TRP A 378 0.11 -3.85 -33.28
N TYR A 379 0.00 -2.70 -33.92
CA TYR A 379 1.08 -1.75 -34.12
C TYR A 379 0.93 -0.60 -33.13
N TYR A 380 2.01 0.12 -32.92
CA TYR A 380 1.99 1.28 -32.03
C TYR A 380 2.93 2.38 -32.49
N GLU A 381 2.63 3.62 -32.09
CA GLU A 381 3.50 4.76 -32.29
C GLU A 381 3.59 5.59 -31.01
N VAL A 382 4.82 5.90 -30.58
CA VAL A 382 5.05 6.89 -29.52
C VAL A 382 4.98 8.28 -30.16
N LEU A 383 3.92 9.02 -29.82
CA LEU A 383 3.62 10.35 -30.36
C LEU A 383 4.27 11.47 -29.54
N ALA A 384 4.39 11.28 -28.23
CA ALA A 384 5.07 12.22 -27.34
C ALA A 384 5.85 11.51 -26.23
N LYS A 385 7.01 12.06 -25.88
CA LYS A 385 7.84 11.73 -24.70
C LYS A 385 7.98 10.23 -24.41
N GLY A 386 8.98 9.59 -24.99
CA GLY A 386 9.27 8.18 -24.72
C GLY A 386 9.90 7.56 -25.95
N GLN A 387 10.34 6.31 -25.82
CA GLN A 387 10.93 5.59 -26.93
C GLN A 387 10.76 4.08 -26.77
N TYR A 388 10.96 3.38 -27.88
CA TYR A 388 11.09 1.94 -27.88
C TYR A 388 12.45 1.54 -27.30
N GLU A 389 12.45 0.50 -26.46
CA GLU A 389 13.66 -0.09 -25.89
C GLU A 389 13.92 -1.48 -26.45
N SER A 390 15.21 -1.81 -26.63
CA SER A 390 15.65 -3.12 -27.12
C SER A 390 15.28 -4.29 -26.21
N ALA A 391 14.90 -4.01 -24.96
CA ALA A 391 14.37 -4.99 -24.01
C ALA A 391 12.90 -5.37 -24.28
N GLY A 392 12.26 -4.79 -25.31
CA GLY A 392 10.89 -5.11 -25.68
C GLY A 392 9.85 -4.42 -24.78
N ASN A 393 9.99 -3.11 -24.62
CA ASN A 393 9.09 -2.26 -23.84
C ASN A 393 9.10 -0.83 -24.39
N ILE A 394 8.15 -0.01 -23.93
CA ILE A 394 8.23 1.45 -24.08
C ILE A 394 8.88 2.02 -22.83
N GLY A 395 9.94 2.81 -22.99
CA GLY A 395 10.74 3.36 -21.90
C GLY A 395 11.06 4.85 -22.07
N TYR A 396 11.83 5.41 -21.14
CA TYR A 396 12.14 6.86 -21.05
C TYR A 396 10.87 7.74 -21.08
N THR A 397 9.80 7.23 -20.51
CA THR A 397 8.50 7.88 -20.42
C THR A 397 8.49 8.90 -19.29
N LYS A 398 7.52 9.83 -19.33
CA LYS A 398 7.28 10.83 -18.28
C LYS A 398 5.87 11.38 -18.37
N ASN A 399 5.49 12.29 -17.48
CA ASN A 399 4.20 12.96 -17.58
C ASN A 399 3.96 13.57 -18.98
N GLY A 400 2.83 13.22 -19.60
CA GLY A 400 2.45 13.59 -20.96
C GLY A 400 3.04 12.69 -22.06
N THR A 401 3.58 11.51 -21.75
CA THR A 401 3.82 10.46 -22.76
C THR A 401 2.52 10.10 -23.46
N VAL A 402 2.56 9.95 -24.78
CA VAL A 402 1.41 9.53 -25.60
C VAL A 402 1.81 8.39 -26.52
N ILE A 403 1.03 7.30 -26.49
CA ILE A 403 1.20 6.14 -27.35
C ILE A 403 -0.12 5.89 -28.08
N ASN A 404 -0.08 5.75 -29.40
CA ASN A 404 -1.21 5.32 -30.23
C ASN A 404 -1.08 3.84 -30.59
N PHE A 405 -2.18 3.10 -30.55
CA PHE A 405 -2.27 1.68 -30.92
C PHE A 405 -3.29 1.46 -32.03
N PHE A 406 -2.93 0.63 -33.00
CA PHE A 406 -3.72 0.38 -34.21
C PHE A 406 -3.49 -1.04 -34.75
N ASP A 407 -4.37 -1.54 -35.61
CA ASP A 407 -4.17 -2.84 -36.29
C ASP A 407 -3.12 -2.77 -37.41
N GLU A 408 -2.79 -3.90 -38.03
CA GLU A 408 -1.81 -3.96 -39.14
C GLU A 408 -2.18 -3.11 -40.37
N SER A 409 -3.45 -2.73 -40.50
CA SER A 409 -3.94 -1.88 -41.59
C SER A 409 -3.86 -0.39 -41.25
N GLY A 410 -3.66 -0.03 -39.98
CA GLY A 410 -3.71 1.34 -39.50
C GLY A 410 -5.10 1.84 -39.12
N ASP A 411 -6.11 0.96 -39.16
CA ASP A 411 -7.54 1.31 -39.07
C ASP A 411 -8.10 1.27 -37.63
N GLY A 412 -7.27 0.90 -36.65
CA GLY A 412 -7.62 0.86 -35.23
C GLY A 412 -7.96 -0.52 -34.69
N ILE A 413 -8.17 -0.58 -33.38
CA ILE A 413 -8.44 -1.79 -32.61
C ILE A 413 -9.94 -2.06 -32.58
N ASP A 414 -10.34 -3.30 -32.84
CA ASP A 414 -11.73 -3.73 -32.79
C ASP A 414 -12.18 -4.03 -31.34
N PHE A 415 -13.04 -3.16 -30.81
CA PHE A 415 -13.67 -3.33 -29.50
C PHE A 415 -14.92 -4.24 -29.54
N GLY A 416 -15.24 -4.80 -30.70
CA GLY A 416 -16.39 -5.68 -30.91
C GLY A 416 -17.70 -4.98 -30.56
N ASN A 417 -18.59 -5.70 -29.88
CA ASN A 417 -19.89 -5.17 -29.42
C ASN A 417 -19.86 -4.77 -27.94
N GLY A 418 -18.77 -4.16 -27.47
CA GLY A 418 -18.67 -3.73 -26.07
C GLY A 418 -18.37 -4.88 -25.13
N GLU A 419 -17.51 -5.79 -25.55
CA GLU A 419 -17.21 -7.02 -24.80
C GLU A 419 -16.19 -6.84 -23.68
N TYR A 420 -15.52 -5.69 -23.57
CA TYR A 420 -14.45 -5.45 -22.59
C TYR A 420 -14.95 -4.78 -21.30
N LYS A 421 -14.44 -5.22 -20.15
CA LYS A 421 -14.77 -4.71 -18.81
C LYS A 421 -13.66 -3.83 -18.21
N SER A 422 -12.41 -4.09 -18.57
CA SER A 422 -11.25 -3.38 -18.01
C SER A 422 -10.08 -3.39 -18.99
N ILE A 423 -9.14 -2.48 -18.75
CA ILE A 423 -7.81 -2.50 -19.34
C ILE A 423 -6.82 -2.81 -18.23
N VAL A 424 -5.92 -3.77 -18.47
CA VAL A 424 -4.80 -4.09 -17.57
C VAL A 424 -3.50 -3.66 -18.23
N VAL A 425 -2.62 -3.03 -17.48
CA VAL A 425 -1.30 -2.62 -17.97
C VAL A 425 -0.23 -3.34 -17.17
N ASN A 426 0.69 -4.01 -17.88
CA ASN A 426 1.92 -4.54 -17.31
C ASN A 426 3.00 -3.45 -17.35
N HIS A 427 3.38 -2.92 -16.19
CA HIS A 427 4.37 -1.86 -16.12
C HIS A 427 5.38 -2.04 -14.98
N ALA A 428 6.48 -1.30 -15.07
CA ALA A 428 7.46 -1.15 -14.01
C ALA A 428 7.85 0.33 -13.85
N SER A 429 8.13 0.75 -12.62
CA SER A 429 8.62 2.09 -12.31
C SER A 429 9.65 2.02 -11.19
N GLU A 430 10.77 2.71 -11.35
CA GLU A 430 11.79 2.82 -10.30
C GLU A 430 11.29 3.56 -9.05
N SER A 431 10.31 4.46 -9.20
CA SER A 431 9.72 5.14 -8.05
C SER A 431 9.04 4.12 -7.13
N SER A 432 9.18 4.31 -5.81
CA SER A 432 8.48 3.50 -4.81
C SER A 432 7.01 3.89 -4.69
N TRP A 433 6.65 5.13 -4.99
CA TRP A 433 5.27 5.62 -4.99
C TRP A 433 5.10 6.77 -5.98
N LEU A 434 4.03 6.72 -6.78
CA LEU A 434 3.68 7.76 -7.76
C LEU A 434 2.35 8.43 -7.49
N GLY A 435 1.62 8.05 -6.43
CA GLY A 435 0.33 8.64 -6.12
C GLY A 435 -0.86 7.68 -6.27
N PRO A 436 -2.05 8.11 -5.82
CA PRO A 436 -3.31 7.46 -6.16
C PRO A 436 -3.62 7.59 -7.66
N ILE A 437 -4.63 6.86 -8.13
CA ILE A 437 -5.03 6.88 -9.55
C ILE A 437 -5.35 8.28 -10.08
N ASP A 438 -5.86 9.19 -9.24
CA ASP A 438 -6.15 10.57 -9.64
C ASP A 438 -4.89 11.41 -9.89
N GLU A 439 -3.74 11.02 -9.34
CA GLU A 439 -2.45 11.70 -9.50
C GLU A 439 -1.52 11.00 -10.50
N ALA A 440 -1.61 9.68 -10.61
CA ALA A 440 -0.77 8.85 -11.46
C ALA A 440 -1.58 7.75 -12.17
N ASN A 441 -1.87 7.94 -13.46
CA ASN A 441 -2.61 6.99 -14.30
C ASN A 441 -2.19 7.00 -15.76
N PHE A 442 -2.34 5.84 -16.40
CA PHE A 442 -2.49 5.70 -17.83
C PHE A 442 -3.96 6.00 -18.15
N ALA A 443 -4.23 7.14 -18.76
CA ALA A 443 -5.56 7.47 -19.27
C ALA A 443 -5.67 6.97 -20.71
N PHE A 444 -6.69 6.16 -20.99
CA PHE A 444 -6.96 5.64 -22.32
C PHE A 444 -8.03 6.46 -23.01
N TYR A 445 -7.77 6.90 -24.24
CA TYR A 445 -8.71 7.63 -25.08
C TYR A 445 -8.91 6.89 -26.40
N ILE A 446 -10.00 7.19 -27.09
CA ILE A 446 -10.25 6.72 -28.45
C ILE A 446 -10.39 7.90 -29.39
N ASP A 447 -9.91 7.74 -30.62
CA ASP A 447 -10.09 8.66 -31.74
C ASP A 447 -9.75 10.13 -31.41
N LEU A 448 -8.57 10.34 -30.82
CA LEU A 448 -8.05 11.69 -30.58
C LEU A 448 -7.64 12.41 -31.88
N ASP A 449 -7.27 11.66 -32.92
CA ASP A 449 -6.96 12.19 -34.25
C ASP A 449 -7.56 11.29 -35.36
N PRO A 450 -8.90 11.29 -35.52
CA PRO A 450 -9.59 10.38 -36.43
C PRO A 450 -9.29 10.67 -37.91
N ASP A 451 -8.90 11.91 -38.23
CA ASP A 451 -8.59 12.35 -39.59
C ASP A 451 -7.08 12.36 -39.88
N PHE A 452 -6.24 11.92 -38.93
CA PHE A 452 -4.78 11.90 -39.03
C PHE A 452 -4.16 13.27 -39.42
N LEU A 453 -4.69 14.35 -38.83
CA LEU A 453 -4.31 15.72 -39.15
C LEU A 453 -3.29 16.30 -38.15
N ILE A 454 -3.11 15.67 -36.99
CA ILE A 454 -2.22 16.17 -35.94
C ILE A 454 -0.80 15.67 -36.21
N MET A 455 0.12 16.61 -36.43
CA MET A 455 1.54 16.26 -36.62
C MET A 455 2.15 15.74 -35.32
N LYS A 456 3.08 14.80 -35.44
CA LYS A 456 3.72 14.14 -34.30
C LYS A 456 4.33 15.12 -33.30
N GLU A 457 5.02 16.14 -33.79
CA GLU A 457 5.64 17.20 -32.97
C GLU A 457 4.64 18.01 -32.13
N THR A 458 3.36 18.08 -32.55
CA THR A 458 2.30 18.83 -31.85
C THR A 458 1.87 18.14 -30.55
N TRP A 459 2.00 16.82 -30.47
CA TRP A 459 1.58 16.06 -29.29
C TRP A 459 2.39 16.39 -28.03
N ASP A 460 3.64 16.81 -28.16
CA ASP A 460 4.48 17.18 -27.00
C ASP A 460 4.11 18.57 -26.43
N THR A 461 3.72 19.51 -27.30
CA THR A 461 3.47 20.92 -26.93
C THR A 461 2.01 21.23 -26.64
N ASP A 462 1.07 20.61 -27.37
CA ASP A 462 -0.35 20.98 -27.36
C ASP A 462 -1.27 19.87 -26.81
N LEU A 463 -0.71 18.89 -26.07
CA LEU A 463 -1.48 17.77 -25.52
C LEU A 463 -2.74 18.20 -24.77
N ALA A 464 -2.67 19.27 -23.99
CA ALA A 464 -3.84 19.78 -23.24
C ALA A 464 -4.99 20.21 -24.17
N SER A 465 -4.66 20.82 -25.32
CA SER A 465 -5.64 21.22 -26.34
C SER A 465 -6.17 20.02 -27.11
N ILE A 466 -5.32 19.03 -27.40
CA ILE A 466 -5.73 17.78 -28.07
C ILE A 466 -6.73 17.00 -27.21
N LEU A 467 -6.54 16.99 -25.89
CA LEU A 467 -7.43 16.31 -24.95
C LEU A 467 -8.69 17.13 -24.62
N GLU A 468 -8.79 18.40 -25.04
CA GLU A 468 -9.92 19.25 -24.71
C GLU A 468 -11.23 18.68 -25.28
N GLY A 469 -12.21 18.43 -24.41
CA GLY A 469 -13.50 17.85 -24.79
C GLY A 469 -13.49 16.33 -24.98
N HIS A 470 -12.35 15.66 -24.79
CA HIS A 470 -12.25 14.20 -24.81
C HIS A 470 -12.25 13.64 -23.39
N GLU A 471 -13.07 12.62 -23.15
CA GLU A 471 -13.10 11.89 -21.89
C GLU A 471 -12.45 10.51 -22.06
N PRO A 472 -11.64 10.06 -21.09
CA PRO A 472 -11.00 8.76 -21.17
C PRO A 472 -12.04 7.62 -21.12
N ILE A 473 -11.77 6.53 -21.84
CA ILE A 473 -12.54 5.29 -21.79
C ILE A 473 -12.14 4.40 -20.61
N ALA A 474 -10.93 4.56 -20.08
CA ALA A 474 -10.44 3.88 -18.88
C ALA A 474 -9.30 4.70 -18.24
N ARG A 475 -9.11 4.53 -16.93
CA ARG A 475 -7.93 5.04 -16.21
C ARG A 475 -7.31 3.88 -15.45
N VAL A 476 -6.07 3.56 -15.77
CA VAL A 476 -5.32 2.48 -15.11
C VAL A 476 -4.24 3.13 -14.25
N ARG A 477 -4.15 2.77 -12.97
CA ARG A 477 -3.21 3.41 -12.05
C ARG A 477 -1.75 3.13 -12.43
N ILE A 478 -0.93 4.17 -12.55
CA ILE A 478 0.53 4.02 -12.61
C ILE A 478 1.02 3.94 -11.17
N GLN A 479 1.37 2.74 -10.72
CA GLN A 479 1.99 2.56 -9.40
C GLN A 479 3.51 2.53 -9.50
N GLY A 480 4.16 2.97 -8.42
CA GLY A 480 5.58 2.72 -8.22
C GLY A 480 5.83 1.23 -7.97
N THR A 481 6.85 0.64 -8.61
CA THR A 481 7.25 -0.76 -8.36
C THR A 481 8.61 -0.85 -7.65
N GLY A 482 9.29 0.28 -7.44
CA GLY A 482 10.57 0.39 -6.75
C GLY A 482 11.78 -0.07 -7.57
N SER A 483 11.58 -0.53 -8.81
CA SER A 483 12.64 -0.97 -9.72
C SER A 483 12.11 -1.19 -11.13
N TRP A 484 12.91 -0.84 -12.15
CA TRP A 484 12.61 -1.14 -13.56
C TRP A 484 12.49 -2.64 -13.86
N GLY A 485 13.09 -3.50 -13.02
CA GLY A 485 13.03 -4.96 -13.17
C GLY A 485 11.80 -5.62 -12.54
N ILE A 486 11.05 -4.90 -11.69
CA ILE A 486 9.87 -5.42 -11.00
C ILE A 486 8.64 -5.02 -11.79
N LYS A 487 8.08 -5.99 -12.51
CA LYS A 487 6.86 -5.83 -13.31
C LYS A 487 5.64 -6.12 -12.47
N LYS A 488 4.60 -5.32 -12.64
CA LYS A 488 3.31 -5.46 -11.96
C LYS A 488 2.17 -5.09 -12.88
N HIS A 489 1.01 -5.65 -12.60
CA HIS A 489 -0.21 -5.40 -13.34
C HIS A 489 -1.16 -4.53 -12.51
N THR A 490 -1.68 -3.48 -13.13
CA THR A 490 -2.80 -2.72 -12.58
C THR A 490 -3.95 -2.71 -13.57
N ALA A 491 -5.17 -2.85 -13.09
CA ALA A 491 -6.36 -2.74 -13.92
C ALA A 491 -7.06 -1.40 -13.74
N GLY A 492 -7.83 -1.02 -14.76
CA GLY A 492 -8.76 0.10 -14.74
C GLY A 492 -10.05 -0.31 -15.43
N GLU A 493 -11.18 -0.11 -14.75
CA GLU A 493 -12.49 -0.38 -15.32
C GLU A 493 -12.78 0.52 -16.52
N MET A 494 -13.54 -0.01 -17.48
CA MET A 494 -14.08 0.77 -18.57
C MET A 494 -15.10 1.77 -18.03
N LEU A 495 -14.85 3.06 -18.23
CA LEU A 495 -15.70 4.18 -17.79
C LEU A 495 -16.97 4.32 -18.63
N ARG A 496 -16.98 3.72 -19.82
CA ARG A 496 -18.12 3.62 -20.73
C ARG A 496 -17.97 2.43 -21.67
N GLU A 497 -19.08 2.00 -22.25
CA GLU A 497 -19.07 0.99 -23.31
C GLU A 497 -18.43 1.55 -24.59
N VAL A 498 -17.64 0.73 -25.26
CA VAL A 498 -16.93 1.05 -26.51
C VAL A 498 -17.19 -0.08 -27.50
N THR A 499 -17.61 0.25 -28.71
CA THR A 499 -18.03 -0.74 -29.73
C THR A 499 -17.44 -0.37 -31.09
N GLY A 500 -17.02 -1.35 -31.87
CA GLY A 500 -16.44 -1.15 -33.20
C GLY A 500 -14.95 -0.83 -33.17
N LYS A 501 -14.43 -0.42 -34.33
CA LYS A 501 -13.00 -0.11 -34.51
C LYS A 501 -12.66 1.33 -34.13
N HIS A 502 -11.62 1.50 -33.34
CA HIS A 502 -11.15 2.80 -32.84
C HIS A 502 -9.63 2.86 -32.73
N GLN A 503 -9.04 4.04 -32.99
CA GLN A 503 -7.65 4.30 -32.61
C GLN A 503 -7.56 4.43 -31.10
N LEU A 504 -6.69 3.65 -30.45
CA LEU A 504 -6.55 3.66 -28.99
C LEU A 504 -5.30 4.44 -28.58
N TYR A 505 -5.48 5.43 -27.71
CA TYR A 505 -4.38 6.26 -27.21
C TYR A 505 -4.20 6.02 -25.71
N MET A 506 -2.96 5.76 -25.28
CA MET A 506 -2.56 5.78 -23.88
C MET A 506 -1.81 7.07 -23.58
N VAL A 507 -2.27 7.81 -22.57
CA VAL A 507 -1.66 9.05 -22.10
C VAL A 507 -1.21 8.91 -20.65
N TYR A 508 0.05 9.23 -20.36
CA TYR A 508 0.58 9.20 -19.00
C TYR A 508 0.25 10.50 -18.28
N ASN A 509 -0.51 10.40 -17.20
CA ASN A 509 -0.77 11.50 -16.27
C ASN A 509 -0.04 11.22 -14.97
N ILE A 510 1.04 11.94 -14.69
CA ILE A 510 1.81 11.88 -13.44
C ILE A 510 1.95 13.32 -12.91
N LEU A 511 1.02 13.73 -12.06
CA LEU A 511 0.86 15.13 -11.67
C LEU A 511 1.86 15.56 -10.59
N ASN A 512 2.38 14.63 -9.81
CA ASN A 512 3.27 14.89 -8.69
C ASN A 512 4.76 14.84 -9.06
N SER A 513 5.09 14.50 -10.31
CA SER A 513 6.48 14.45 -10.78
C SER A 513 6.56 14.69 -12.29
N SER A 514 7.42 15.62 -12.69
CA SER A 514 7.70 15.92 -14.11
C SER A 514 8.74 15.00 -14.73
N THR A 515 9.46 14.22 -13.93
CA THR A 515 10.56 13.33 -14.35
C THR A 515 10.25 11.86 -14.16
N ALA A 516 9.28 11.51 -13.32
CA ALA A 516 8.90 10.12 -13.13
C ALA A 516 8.22 9.55 -14.37
N GLY A 517 8.43 8.26 -14.60
CA GLY A 517 7.86 7.49 -15.70
C GLY A 517 7.60 6.04 -15.31
N ALA A 518 7.08 5.29 -16.26
CA ALA A 518 6.85 3.86 -16.16
C ALA A 518 7.13 3.17 -17.49
N ASN A 519 7.86 2.07 -17.44
CA ASN A 519 8.03 1.18 -18.60
C ASN A 519 6.75 0.37 -18.78
N VAL A 520 6.23 0.29 -20.00
CA VAL A 520 5.07 -0.56 -20.34
C VAL A 520 5.55 -1.73 -21.19
N PHE A 521 5.14 -2.94 -20.80
CA PHE A 521 5.56 -4.21 -21.40
C PHE A 521 4.44 -4.95 -22.12
N ASP A 522 3.20 -4.79 -21.65
CA ASP A 522 2.00 -5.40 -22.21
C ASP A 522 0.76 -4.57 -21.86
N ILE A 523 -0.27 -4.63 -22.71
CA ILE A 523 -1.61 -4.09 -22.46
C ILE A 523 -2.63 -5.18 -22.73
N TYR A 524 -3.58 -5.37 -21.82
CA TYR A 524 -4.64 -6.36 -21.93
C TYR A 524 -6.00 -5.67 -21.93
N LEU A 525 -6.88 -6.10 -22.83
CA LEU A 525 -8.30 -5.81 -22.80
C LEU A 525 -9.01 -7.03 -22.23
N ASP A 526 -9.43 -6.88 -20.98
CA ASP A 526 -10.13 -7.92 -20.24
C ASP A 526 -11.59 -7.98 -20.68
N LYS A 527 -12.05 -9.18 -21.02
CA LYS A 527 -13.43 -9.39 -21.43
C LYS A 527 -14.37 -9.39 -20.23
N LYS A 528 -15.58 -8.88 -20.43
CA LYS A 528 -16.71 -9.08 -19.53
C LYS A 528 -16.83 -10.59 -19.30
N GLU A 529 -16.83 -11.02 -18.04
CA GLU A 529 -17.08 -12.42 -17.75
C GLU A 529 -18.45 -12.79 -18.31
N LEU A 530 -18.48 -13.83 -19.15
CA LEU A 530 -19.72 -14.44 -19.61
C LEU A 530 -20.42 -15.02 -18.38
N SER A 531 -21.34 -14.27 -17.78
CA SER A 531 -21.96 -14.67 -16.53
C SER A 531 -22.77 -15.95 -16.70
N GLY A 532 -22.31 -17.01 -16.05
CA GLY A 532 -23.16 -18.07 -15.52
C GLY A 532 -23.71 -19.08 -16.53
N VAL A 533 -22.88 -19.58 -17.45
CA VAL A 533 -23.25 -20.78 -18.22
C VAL A 533 -22.67 -22.04 -17.58
N SER A 534 -23.54 -22.83 -16.95
CA SER A 534 -23.21 -24.24 -16.67
C SER A 534 -23.93 -25.11 -17.70
N GLN A 535 -23.13 -25.71 -18.57
CA GLN A 535 -23.59 -26.66 -19.57
C GLN A 535 -23.99 -27.96 -18.86
N SER A 536 -25.20 -28.46 -19.12
CA SER A 536 -25.74 -29.61 -18.41
C SER A 536 -25.83 -30.89 -19.26
N THR A 537 -25.58 -30.79 -20.58
CA THR A 537 -25.59 -31.91 -21.54
C THR A 537 -24.50 -31.74 -22.60
N ALA A 538 -24.25 -32.79 -23.40
CA ALA A 538 -23.37 -32.72 -24.56
C ALA A 538 -23.72 -31.54 -25.49
N ASP A 539 -22.71 -30.91 -26.06
CA ASP A 539 -22.84 -29.70 -26.86
C ASP A 539 -23.49 -29.94 -28.23
N VAL A 540 -24.06 -28.89 -28.81
CA VAL A 540 -24.43 -28.87 -30.22
C VAL A 540 -23.30 -28.17 -30.96
N GLU A 541 -22.62 -28.89 -31.86
CA GLU A 541 -21.47 -28.36 -32.59
C GLU A 541 -21.84 -27.08 -33.36
N GLY A 542 -21.06 -26.01 -33.13
CA GLY A 542 -21.27 -24.71 -33.78
C GLY A 542 -22.35 -23.84 -33.12
N VAL A 543 -22.73 -24.09 -31.86
CA VAL A 543 -23.68 -23.26 -31.09
C VAL A 543 -23.01 -22.69 -29.84
N GLU A 544 -23.16 -21.38 -29.63
CA GLU A 544 -22.80 -20.68 -28.38
C GLU A 544 -24.03 -20.02 -27.76
N VAL A 545 -24.17 -20.15 -26.44
CA VAL A 545 -25.27 -19.54 -25.67
C VAL A 545 -24.71 -18.76 -24.48
N TYR A 546 -25.12 -17.52 -24.31
CA TYR A 546 -24.66 -16.65 -23.21
C TYR A 546 -25.70 -15.57 -22.87
N ALA A 547 -25.46 -14.77 -21.82
CA ALA A 547 -26.22 -13.57 -21.52
C ALA A 547 -25.41 -12.31 -21.84
N SER A 548 -26.03 -11.30 -22.45
CA SER A 548 -25.44 -9.99 -22.68
C SER A 548 -26.53 -8.93 -22.77
N ASN A 549 -26.28 -7.72 -22.26
CA ASN A 549 -27.20 -6.57 -22.30
C ASN A 549 -28.62 -6.86 -21.78
N GLY A 550 -28.74 -7.62 -20.68
CA GLY A 550 -30.04 -8.02 -20.12
C GLY A 550 -30.83 -8.99 -21.00
N LYS A 551 -30.17 -9.66 -21.95
CA LYS A 551 -30.77 -10.60 -22.90
C LYS A 551 -30.01 -11.91 -22.94
N ILE A 552 -30.67 -12.94 -23.45
CA ILE A 552 -30.05 -14.21 -23.80
C ILE A 552 -29.64 -14.17 -25.26
N MET A 553 -28.42 -14.62 -25.55
CA MET A 553 -27.79 -14.65 -26.86
C MET A 553 -27.61 -16.10 -27.29
N VAL A 554 -27.97 -16.43 -28.53
CA VAL A 554 -27.67 -17.72 -29.17
C VAL A 554 -27.00 -17.46 -30.51
N ASN A 555 -25.71 -17.76 -30.60
CA ASN A 555 -24.96 -17.74 -31.84
C ASN A 555 -24.88 -19.15 -32.43
N THR A 556 -25.13 -19.32 -33.72
CA THR A 556 -25.19 -20.65 -34.34
C THR A 556 -24.70 -20.64 -35.78
N VAL A 557 -23.96 -21.67 -36.21
CA VAL A 557 -23.49 -21.80 -37.60
C VAL A 557 -24.62 -22.25 -38.53
N ASP A 558 -25.49 -23.15 -38.07
CA ASP A 558 -26.65 -23.66 -38.79
C ASP A 558 -27.96 -23.25 -38.09
N PRO A 559 -29.11 -23.20 -38.77
CA PRO A 559 -30.38 -22.96 -38.10
C PRO A 559 -30.70 -24.03 -37.05
N VAL A 560 -31.01 -23.61 -35.83
CA VAL A 560 -31.33 -24.49 -34.69
C VAL A 560 -32.65 -24.09 -34.03
N LYS A 561 -33.36 -25.07 -33.48
CA LYS A 561 -34.53 -24.78 -32.64
C LYS A 561 -34.05 -24.37 -31.25
N VAL A 562 -34.52 -23.22 -30.76
CA VAL A 562 -34.20 -22.70 -29.44
C VAL A 562 -35.47 -22.61 -28.61
N THR A 563 -35.42 -23.12 -27.39
CA THR A 563 -36.48 -22.94 -26.38
C THR A 563 -35.88 -22.38 -25.10
N VAL A 564 -36.39 -21.25 -24.63
CA VAL A 564 -35.99 -20.63 -23.36
C VAL A 564 -37.01 -20.96 -22.29
N TYR A 565 -36.57 -21.47 -21.15
CA TYR A 565 -37.39 -21.79 -19.99
C TYR A 565 -36.99 -20.94 -18.79
N THR A 566 -37.97 -20.61 -17.93
CA THR A 566 -37.70 -20.17 -16.56
C THR A 566 -37.10 -21.30 -15.73
N LEU A 567 -36.49 -20.98 -14.58
CA LEU A 567 -36.00 -22.00 -13.65
C LEU A 567 -37.11 -22.94 -13.12
N SER A 568 -38.37 -22.50 -13.16
CA SER A 568 -39.55 -23.30 -12.81
C SER A 568 -40.04 -24.25 -13.91
N GLY A 569 -39.38 -24.26 -15.09
CA GLY A 569 -39.67 -25.17 -16.20
C GLY A 569 -40.75 -24.68 -17.17
N SER A 570 -41.22 -23.43 -17.06
CA SER A 570 -42.17 -22.85 -18.01
C SER A 570 -41.45 -22.33 -19.24
N ALA A 571 -41.88 -22.76 -20.43
CA ALA A 571 -41.35 -22.24 -21.70
C ALA A 571 -41.77 -20.77 -21.90
N MET A 572 -40.80 -19.88 -22.01
CA MET A 572 -41.00 -18.46 -22.27
C MET A 572 -41.04 -18.15 -23.76
N SER A 573 -40.16 -18.78 -24.52
CA SER A 573 -40.07 -18.59 -25.97
C SER A 573 -39.62 -19.88 -26.64
N GLU A 574 -40.16 -20.12 -27.83
CA GLU A 574 -39.74 -21.20 -28.71
C GLU A 574 -39.66 -20.65 -30.14
N THR A 575 -38.48 -20.71 -30.74
CA THR A 575 -38.27 -20.21 -32.10
C THR A 575 -37.21 -21.05 -32.83
N VAL A 576 -37.04 -20.77 -34.12
CA VAL A 576 -35.90 -21.25 -34.90
C VAL A 576 -34.92 -20.09 -35.04
N ALA A 577 -33.73 -20.23 -34.44
CA ALA A 577 -32.62 -19.31 -34.59
C ALA A 577 -32.02 -19.49 -36.00
N SER A 578 -31.80 -18.39 -36.72
CA SER A 578 -31.05 -18.40 -37.97
C SER A 578 -29.55 -18.45 -37.70
N SER A 579 -28.77 -18.83 -38.72
CA SER A 579 -27.30 -18.72 -38.67
C SER A 579 -26.85 -17.30 -38.28
N GLY A 580 -25.85 -17.19 -37.41
CA GLY A 580 -25.39 -15.93 -36.80
C GLY A 580 -25.98 -15.67 -35.41
N ALA A 581 -25.89 -14.41 -34.96
CA ALA A 581 -26.30 -14.00 -33.61
C ALA A 581 -27.83 -13.80 -33.50
N ASN A 582 -28.46 -14.46 -32.52
CA ASN A 582 -29.88 -14.34 -32.21
C ASN A 582 -30.06 -13.85 -30.77
N THR A 583 -31.08 -13.02 -30.53
CA THR A 583 -31.34 -12.41 -29.20
C THR A 583 -32.72 -12.76 -28.67
N TYR A 584 -32.82 -12.92 -27.36
CA TYR A 584 -34.05 -13.26 -26.65
C TYR A 584 -34.19 -12.37 -25.42
N ASP A 585 -35.31 -11.66 -25.33
CA ASP A 585 -35.61 -10.82 -24.18
C ASP A 585 -35.92 -11.69 -22.95
N ALA A 586 -35.28 -11.36 -21.82
CA ALA A 586 -35.45 -12.02 -20.55
C ALA A 586 -35.27 -10.98 -19.43
N ALA A 587 -36.02 -11.10 -18.34
CA ALA A 587 -35.78 -10.28 -17.15
C ALA A 587 -34.50 -10.74 -16.43
N SER A 588 -33.95 -9.93 -15.52
CA SER A 588 -32.86 -10.38 -14.64
C SER A 588 -33.28 -11.66 -13.89
N GLY A 589 -32.48 -12.72 -13.98
CA GLY A 589 -32.79 -14.03 -13.42
C GLY A 589 -32.08 -15.20 -14.12
N PHE A 590 -32.36 -16.41 -13.63
CA PHE A 590 -31.82 -17.67 -14.17
C PHE A 590 -32.78 -18.33 -15.16
N TYR A 591 -32.23 -18.79 -16.28
CA TYR A 591 -32.95 -19.43 -17.37
C TYR A 591 -32.30 -20.73 -17.80
N ILE A 592 -33.07 -21.58 -18.47
CA ILE A 592 -32.58 -22.77 -19.15
C ILE A 592 -32.83 -22.58 -20.63
N VAL A 593 -31.78 -22.63 -21.45
CA VAL A 593 -31.87 -22.56 -22.90
C VAL A 593 -31.62 -23.95 -23.45
N LYS A 594 -32.60 -24.48 -24.18
CA LYS A 594 -32.49 -25.75 -24.89
C LYS A 594 -32.34 -25.48 -26.37
N VAL A 595 -31.31 -26.05 -26.97
CA VAL A 595 -31.04 -25.99 -28.41
C VAL A 595 -31.21 -27.37 -29.01
N THR A 596 -31.78 -27.47 -30.20
CA THR A 596 -31.90 -28.71 -30.96
C THR A 596 -31.55 -28.48 -32.43
N ASP A 597 -30.55 -29.20 -32.93
CA ASP A 597 -30.12 -29.09 -34.33
C ASP A 597 -31.04 -29.87 -35.29
N LYS A 598 -30.73 -29.77 -36.58
CA LYS A 598 -31.45 -30.48 -37.66
C LYS A 598 -31.33 -32.01 -37.59
N ASN A 599 -30.30 -32.53 -36.92
CA ASN A 599 -30.02 -33.97 -36.76
C ASN A 599 -30.63 -34.53 -35.46
N GLY A 600 -31.23 -33.69 -34.63
CA GLY A 600 -31.82 -34.06 -33.35
C GLY A 600 -30.84 -34.07 -32.17
N ALA A 601 -29.62 -33.55 -32.32
CA ALA A 601 -28.69 -33.31 -31.22
C ALA A 601 -29.23 -32.18 -30.32
N VAL A 602 -29.09 -32.33 -29.00
CA VAL A 602 -29.70 -31.44 -28.01
C VAL A 602 -28.67 -30.93 -27.01
N GLY A 603 -28.53 -29.61 -26.92
CA GLY A 603 -27.73 -28.90 -25.93
C GLY A 603 -28.62 -28.17 -24.92
N THR A 604 -28.27 -28.21 -23.64
CA THR A 604 -29.00 -27.49 -22.57
C THR A 604 -28.05 -26.66 -21.71
N TYR A 605 -28.29 -25.35 -21.71
CA TYR A 605 -27.46 -24.33 -21.10
C TYR A 605 -28.24 -23.64 -19.98
N LYS A 606 -27.68 -23.56 -18.77
CA LYS A 606 -28.20 -22.65 -17.75
C LYS A 606 -27.62 -21.26 -18.01
N VAL A 607 -28.41 -20.21 -17.97
CA VAL A 607 -27.96 -18.84 -18.29
C VAL A 607 -28.43 -17.89 -17.19
N LEU A 608 -27.52 -17.09 -16.64
CA LEU A 608 -27.85 -16.01 -15.72
C LEU A 608 -27.89 -14.67 -16.47
N VAL A 609 -29.07 -14.07 -16.58
CA VAL A 609 -29.26 -12.72 -17.09
C VAL A 609 -29.20 -11.76 -15.90
N LYS A 610 -28.29 -10.79 -15.91
CA LYS A 610 -28.15 -9.79 -14.84
C LYS A 610 -28.92 -8.52 -15.15
#